data_AF-A0A439RF76-F1
#
_entry.id   AF-A0A439RF76-F1
#
_cell.length_a   1.000
_cell.length_b   1.000
_cell.length_c   1.000
_cell.angle_alpha   90.00
_cell.angle_beta   90.00
_cell.angle_gamma   90.00
#
_symmetry.space_group_name_H-M   'P 1'
#
loop_
_entity.id
_entity.type
_entity.pdbx_description
1 polymer ?
#
loop_
_entity_poly.entity_id
_entity_poly.type
_entity_poly.pdbx_seq_one_letter_code
_entity_poly.pdbx_strand_id
1 'polypeptide(L)'
;MAWGARQHEDGTWRLCERKGRTILRLSPSFPDMEIRFASQAKTKKCADQLNELYWATYEKARKKGEATPPFAWSMAHIIHDMGGISDADWKRITT
;
A
#
# COMPACT_ATOMS: atom_id res chain seq x y z
N MET A 1 1.08 14.32 -4.80
CA MET A 1 -0.04 14.16 -3.83
C MET A 1 0.05 12.84 -3.09
N ALA A 2 0.60 12.82 -1.88
CA ALA A 2 0.94 11.63 -1.08
C ALA A 2 -0.20 10.63 -0.72
N TRP A 3 0.20 9.42 -0.32
CA TRP A 3 -0.62 8.43 0.39
C TRP A 3 -1.03 8.91 1.79
N GLY A 4 -2.12 8.38 2.32
CA GLY A 4 -2.62 8.65 3.67
C GLY A 4 -3.38 7.47 4.27
N ALA A 5 -3.62 7.56 5.58
CA ALA A 5 -4.40 6.59 6.34
C ALA A 5 -5.89 6.95 6.31
N ARG A 6 -6.75 5.97 6.02
CA ARG A 6 -8.21 6.12 6.05
C ARG A 6 -8.84 4.93 6.78
N GLN A 7 -9.83 5.21 7.63
CA GLN A 7 -10.68 4.18 8.21
C GLN A 7 -11.80 3.81 7.23
N HIS A 8 -12.04 2.50 7.07
CA HIS A 8 -13.11 1.94 6.27
C HIS A 8 -14.31 1.55 7.14
N GLU A 9 -15.46 1.31 6.51
CA GLU A 9 -16.73 0.96 7.18
C GLU A 9 -16.64 -0.34 8.01
N ASP A 10 -15.71 -1.23 7.66
CA ASP A 10 -15.38 -2.45 8.38
C ASP A 10 -14.52 -2.21 9.64
N GLY A 11 -14.23 -0.95 9.98
CA GLY A 11 -13.40 -0.56 11.11
C GLY A 11 -11.89 -0.69 10.86
N THR A 12 -11.48 -1.19 9.69
CA THR A 12 -10.06 -1.37 9.34
C THR A 12 -9.43 -0.07 8.86
N TRP A 13 -8.12 0.06 9.04
CA TRP A 13 -7.36 1.16 8.48
C TRP A 13 -6.65 0.72 7.20
N ARG A 14 -6.73 1.53 6.14
CA ARG A 14 -6.16 1.22 4.82
C ARG A 14 -5.34 2.39 4.29
N LEU A 15 -4.40 2.07 3.40
CA LEU A 15 -3.64 3.06 2.63
C LEU A 15 -4.49 3.54 1.45
N CYS A 16 -4.71 4.85 1.39
CA CYS A 16 -5.42 5.49 0.30
C CYS A 16 -4.58 6.61 -0.31
N GLU A 17 -4.68 6.82 -1.62
CA GLU A 17 -4.24 8.08 -2.22
C GLU A 17 -5.11 9.22 -1.67
N ARG A 18 -4.51 10.37 -1.28
CA ARG A 18 -5.24 11.51 -0.66
C ARG A 18 -6.40 12.09 -1.49
N LYS A 19 -6.57 11.71 -2.76
CA LYS A 19 -7.75 12.03 -3.59
C LYS A 19 -8.93 11.05 -3.41
N GLY A 20 -8.85 10.13 -2.44
CA GLY A 20 -9.95 9.23 -2.07
C GLY A 20 -10.26 8.13 -3.09
N ARG A 21 -9.40 7.95 -4.12
CA ARG A 21 -9.74 7.15 -5.31
C ARG A 21 -9.28 5.71 -5.29
N THR A 22 -8.18 5.38 -4.61
CA THR A 22 -7.57 4.04 -4.77
C THR A 22 -7.02 3.55 -3.44
N ILE A 23 -7.55 2.42 -2.98
CA ILE A 23 -6.89 1.56 -2.01
C ILE A 23 -5.64 1.05 -2.70
N LEU A 24 -4.46 1.21 -2.08
CA LEU A 24 -3.24 0.65 -2.64
C LEU A 24 -3.43 -0.87 -2.78
N ARG A 25 -3.48 -1.36 -4.02
CA ARG A 25 -3.45 -2.79 -4.33
C ARG A 25 -2.04 -3.13 -4.78
N LEU A 26 -1.54 -4.25 -4.29
CA LEU A 26 -0.15 -4.64 -4.48
C LEU A 26 0.09 -5.19 -5.90
N SER A 27 -0.89 -5.91 -6.45
CA SER A 27 -0.92 -6.34 -7.84
C SER A 27 -2.36 -6.65 -8.28
N PRO A 28 -2.72 -6.44 -9.55
CA PRO A 28 -3.97 -6.95 -10.12
C PRO A 28 -4.11 -8.48 -10.03
N SER A 29 -2.99 -9.21 -9.96
CA SER A 29 -2.96 -10.68 -9.89
C SER A 29 -3.39 -11.24 -8.53
N PHE A 30 -3.49 -10.40 -7.50
CA PHE A 30 -3.94 -10.78 -6.16
C PHE A 30 -5.15 -9.93 -5.74
N PRO A 31 -6.31 -10.11 -6.39
CA PRO A 31 -7.48 -9.26 -6.18
C PRO A 31 -8.07 -9.37 -4.76
N ASP A 32 -7.88 -10.53 -4.11
CA ASP A 32 -8.41 -10.81 -2.76
C ASP A 32 -7.50 -10.32 -1.63
N MET A 33 -6.27 -9.88 -1.96
CA MET A 33 -5.34 -9.40 -0.96
C MET A 33 -5.65 -7.95 -0.62
N GLU A 34 -6.09 -7.74 0.62
CA GLU A 34 -6.37 -6.40 1.12
C GLU A 34 -5.30 -5.93 2.10
N ILE A 35 -4.79 -4.74 1.85
CA ILE A 35 -3.84 -4.08 2.74
C ILE A 35 -4.63 -3.46 3.90
N ARG A 36 -4.57 -4.08 5.08
CA ARG A 36 -5.34 -3.71 6.27
C ARG A 36 -4.42 -3.58 7.47
N PHE A 37 -4.60 -2.52 8.24
CA PHE A 37 -3.83 -2.24 9.44
C PHE A 37 -4.74 -2.20 10.68
N ALA A 38 -4.17 -2.63 11.82
CA ALA A 38 -4.88 -2.65 13.10
C ALA A 38 -5.12 -1.26 13.72
N SER A 39 -4.42 -0.21 13.27
CA SER A 39 -4.56 1.13 13.84
C SER A 39 -4.23 2.26 12.86
N GLN A 40 -4.79 3.44 13.13
CA GLN A 40 -4.46 4.68 12.42
C GLN A 40 -2.97 4.99 12.48
N ALA A 41 -2.37 4.86 13.66
CA ALA A 41 -0.97 5.21 13.89
C ALA A 41 -0.02 4.38 13.01
N LYS A 42 -0.23 3.05 12.94
CA LYS A 42 0.55 2.17 12.06
C LYS A 42 0.35 2.52 10.59
N THR A 43 -0.90 2.72 10.18
CA THR A 43 -1.24 3.07 8.79
C THR A 43 -0.60 4.40 8.38
N LYS A 44 -0.64 5.41 9.27
CA LYS A 44 -0.04 6.71 9.03
C LYS A 44 1.48 6.59 8.92
N LYS A 45 2.13 5.86 9.84
CA LYS A 45 3.57 5.63 9.80
C LYS A 45 3.99 4.92 8.50
N CYS A 46 3.25 3.91 8.07
CA CYS A 46 3.47 3.24 6.80
C CYS A 46 3.29 4.20 5.62
N ALA A 47 2.22 4.99 5.61
CA ALA A 47 2.00 6.01 4.58
C ALA A 47 3.14 7.02 4.51
N ASP A 48 3.59 7.55 5.65
CA ASP A 48 4.69 8.51 5.74
C ASP A 48 5.99 7.92 5.21
N GLN A 49 6.33 6.68 5.59
CA GLN A 49 7.55 6.00 5.09
C GLN A 49 7.48 5.70 3.59
N LEU A 50 6.34 5.22 3.09
CA LEU A 50 6.14 5.04 1.65
C LEU A 50 6.25 6.38 0.91
N ASN A 51 5.68 7.44 1.48
CA ASN A 51 5.73 8.77 0.88
C ASN A 51 7.17 9.28 0.75
N GLU A 52 7.97 9.12 1.80
CA GLU A 52 9.37 9.54 1.83
C GLU A 52 10.21 8.78 0.79
N LEU A 53 10.04 7.46 0.70
CA LEU A 53 10.90 6.61 -0.13
C LEU A 53 10.45 6.54 -1.60
N TYR A 54 9.13 6.54 -1.85
CA TYR A 54 8.59 6.12 -3.15
C TYR A 54 7.60 7.09 -3.78
N TRP A 55 7.11 8.13 -3.09
CA TRP A 55 6.06 8.99 -3.65
C TRP A 55 6.47 9.64 -4.98
N ALA A 56 7.67 10.21 -5.04
CA ALA A 56 8.16 10.87 -6.24
C ALA A 56 8.28 9.91 -7.43
N THR A 57 8.75 8.68 -7.19
CA THR A 57 8.94 7.67 -8.23
C THR A 57 7.60 7.07 -8.66
N TYR A 58 6.69 6.82 -7.71
CA TYR A 58 5.32 6.40 -7.96
C TYR A 58 4.54 7.41 -8.80
N GLU A 59 4.63 8.70 -8.46
CA GLU A 59 3.94 9.73 -9.22
C GLU A 59 4.44 9.81 -10.67
N LYS A 60 5.75 9.63 -10.89
CA LYS A 60 6.34 9.55 -12.24
C LYS A 60 5.88 8.31 -13.01
N ALA A 61 5.93 7.13 -12.40
CA ALA A 61 5.50 5.87 -13.02
C ALA A 61 4.01 5.92 -13.41
N ARG A 62 3.16 6.45 -12.52
CA ARG A 62 1.73 6.63 -12.78
C ARG A 62 1.46 7.60 -13.93
N LYS A 63 2.21 8.71 -14.03
CA LYS A 63 2.10 9.66 -15.15
C LYS A 63 2.48 9.04 -16.50
N LYS A 64 3.39 8.06 -16.49
CA LYS A 64 3.82 7.31 -17.68
C LYS A 64 2.89 6.14 -18.05
N GLY A 65 1.91 5.81 -17.20
CA GLY A 65 1.03 4.66 -17.42
C GLY A 65 1.68 3.31 -17.11
N GLU A 66 2.73 3.27 -16.30
CA GLU A 66 3.37 2.02 -15.88
C GLU A 66 2.42 1.21 -14.99
N ALA A 67 2.06 -0.01 -15.41
CA ALA A 67 1.12 -0.87 -14.70
C ALA A 67 1.68 -1.43 -13.39
N THR A 68 2.99 -1.69 -13.32
CA THR A 68 3.66 -2.19 -12.12
C THR A 68 5.04 -1.57 -12.02
N PRO A 69 5.26 -0.62 -11.10
CA PRO A 69 6.56 0.01 -10.94
C PRO A 69 7.62 -0.97 -10.42
N PRO A 70 8.91 -0.82 -10.78
CA PRO A 70 9.98 -1.73 -10.33
C PRO A 70 10.14 -1.84 -8.80
N PHE A 71 9.73 -0.81 -8.07
CA PHE A 71 9.80 -0.74 -6.60
C PHE A 71 8.54 -1.27 -5.91
N ALA A 72 7.57 -1.85 -6.64
CA ALA A 72 6.34 -2.39 -6.07
C ALA A 72 6.62 -3.45 -4.99
N TRP A 73 7.60 -4.32 -5.22
CA TRP A 73 8.04 -5.31 -4.23
C TRP A 73 8.63 -4.68 -2.97
N SER A 74 9.45 -3.63 -3.11
CA SER A 74 10.01 -2.93 -1.96
C SER A 74 8.93 -2.24 -1.13
N MET A 75 7.91 -1.67 -1.77
CA MET A 75 6.74 -1.15 -1.07
C MET A 75 5.98 -2.27 -0.33
N ALA A 76 5.82 -3.44 -0.97
CA ALA A 76 5.16 -4.60 -0.39
C ALA A 76 5.83 -5.09 0.90
N HIS A 77 7.16 -5.17 0.90
CA HIS A 77 7.94 -5.51 2.10
C HIS A 77 7.68 -4.55 3.26
N ILE A 78 7.73 -3.23 3.03
CA ILE A 78 7.46 -2.24 4.08
C ILE A 78 6.04 -2.39 4.64
N ILE A 79 5.07 -2.65 3.76
CA ILE A 79 3.69 -2.82 4.16
C ILE A 79 3.53 -4.10 5.00
N HIS A 80 4.20 -5.20 4.63
CA HIS A 80 4.23 -6.43 5.41
C HIS A 80 4.90 -6.23 6.77
N ASP A 81 6.09 -5.63 6.82
CA ASP A 81 6.81 -5.35 8.07
C ASP A 81 6.00 -4.47 9.04
N MET A 82 5.16 -3.59 8.51
CA MET A 82 4.26 -2.74 9.31
C MET A 82 2.94 -3.42 9.70
N GLY A 83 2.73 -4.67 9.27
CA GLY A 83 1.54 -5.47 9.53
C GLY A 83 0.32 -5.07 8.69
N GLY A 84 0.55 -4.51 7.50
CA GLY A 84 -0.49 -4.19 6.51
C GLY A 84 -0.87 -5.38 5.64
N ILE A 85 -0.01 -6.40 5.55
CA ILE A 85 -0.25 -7.68 4.86
C ILE A 85 -0.09 -8.79 5.90
N SER A 86 -0.98 -9.77 5.89
CA SER A 86 -0.87 -10.92 6.80
C SER A 86 0.29 -11.83 6.39
N ASP A 87 0.89 -12.57 7.33
CA ASP A 87 1.96 -13.54 6.99
C ASP A 87 1.48 -14.62 6.02
N ALA A 88 0.21 -14.99 6.09
CA ALA A 88 -0.42 -15.94 5.18
C ALA A 88 -0.46 -15.38 3.74
N ASP A 89 -0.92 -14.14 3.58
CA ASP A 89 -0.96 -13.49 2.26
C ASP A 89 0.45 -13.18 1.74
N TRP A 90 1.37 -12.79 2.63
CA TRP A 90 2.77 -12.56 2.31
C TRP A 90 3.43 -13.81 1.73
N LYS A 91 3.20 -14.96 2.38
CA LYS A 91 3.70 -16.25 1.89
C LYS A 91 3.10 -16.62 0.53
N ARG A 92 1.81 -16.33 0.30
CA ARG A 92 1.13 -16.62 -0.98
C ARG A 92 1.68 -15.82 -2.15
N ILE A 93 2.12 -14.58 -1.93
CA ILE A 93 2.63 -13.73 -3.01
C ILE A 93 4.13 -13.94 -3.26
N THR A 94 4.87 -14.48 -2.29
CA THR A 94 6.32 -14.72 -2.37
C THR A 94 6.72 -16.15 -2.72
N THR A 95 5.74 -17.06 -2.88
CA THR A 95 5.93 -18.46 -3.31
C THR A 95 5.43 -18.63 -4.73
#